data_AF-A0A9P7K1Y3-F1
#
_entry.id   AF-A0A9P7K1Y3-F1
#
_cell.length_a   1.000
_cell.length_b   1.000
_cell.length_c   1.000
_cell.angle_alpha   90.00
_cell.angle_beta   90.00
_cell.angle_gamma   90.00
#
_symmetry.space_group_name_H-M   'P 1'
#
loop_
_entity.id
_entity.type
_entity.pdbx_description
1 polymer ?
#
loop_
_entity_poly.entity_id
_entity_poly.type
_entity_poly.pdbx_seq_one_letter_code
_entity_poly.pdbx_strand_id
1 'polypeptide(L)'
;MKTSESDGEDDINAGDHFEIPPDSPPASKRAQVEEVEDEGEPPIGPHDDCYVREFPHPASQWIRHADTAFESLLGELRATGKDVWEPFASEEEWELAMWLMKNVGQKSTDEYLNLPI
;
A
#
# COMPACT_ATOMS: atom_id res chain seq x y z
N MET A 1 -36.06 -28.16 -45.93
CA MET A 1 -37.53 -28.00 -45.85
C MET A 1 -37.83 -27.30 -44.54
N LYS A 2 -38.59 -26.21 -44.61
CA LYS A 2 -38.96 -25.30 -43.52
C LYS A 2 -40.19 -25.86 -42.79
N THR A 3 -40.27 -25.67 -41.48
CA THR A 3 -41.49 -25.71 -40.65
C THR A 3 -41.60 -24.31 -40.02
N SER A 4 -42.54 -23.46 -40.45
CA SER A 4 -43.89 -23.25 -39.90
C SER A 4 -43.81 -22.79 -38.43
N GLU A 5 -43.96 -21.50 -38.07
CA GLU A 5 -45.11 -20.57 -38.13
C GLU A 5 -45.81 -20.42 -36.76
N SER A 6 -46.19 -19.17 -36.49
CA SER A 6 -47.16 -18.62 -35.51
C SER A 6 -46.71 -18.12 -34.14
N ASP A 7 -46.68 -16.77 -34.09
CA ASP A 7 -47.47 -15.86 -33.25
C ASP A 7 -47.38 -15.91 -31.72
N GLY A 8 -47.16 -14.72 -31.16
CA GLY A 8 -47.25 -14.40 -29.75
C GLY A 8 -46.70 -13.01 -29.48
N GLU A 9 -47.31 -11.99 -30.07
CA GLU A 9 -47.17 -10.59 -29.66
C GLU A 9 -47.77 -10.44 -28.26
N ASP A 10 -46.99 -9.92 -27.32
CA ASP A 10 -47.53 -9.28 -26.12
C ASP A 10 -46.91 -7.89 -26.00
N ASP A 11 -47.74 -6.91 -26.36
CA ASP A 11 -47.61 -5.49 -26.12
C ASP A 11 -47.31 -5.18 -24.65
N ILE A 12 -46.26 -4.37 -24.43
CA ILE A 12 -46.37 -3.25 -23.49
C ILE A 12 -45.79 -2.00 -24.16
N ASN A 13 -46.65 -1.31 -24.89
CA ASN A 13 -46.51 0.11 -25.15
C ASN A 13 -46.90 0.87 -23.87
N ALA A 14 -45.97 1.60 -23.28
CA ALA A 14 -46.30 2.80 -22.51
C ALA A 14 -45.10 3.74 -22.49
N GLY A 15 -45.11 4.63 -23.48
CA GLY A 15 -44.62 6.01 -23.42
C GLY A 15 -43.51 6.34 -22.44
N ASP A 16 -42.32 6.59 -22.99
CA ASP A 16 -41.78 7.94 -22.87
C ASP A 16 -40.85 8.18 -24.06
N HIS A 17 -41.36 8.83 -25.10
CA HIS A 17 -40.53 9.43 -26.12
C HIS A 17 -39.87 10.65 -25.48
N PHE A 18 -38.80 10.42 -24.72
CA PHE A 18 -37.90 11.49 -24.35
C PHE A 18 -37.24 11.97 -25.65
N GLU A 19 -37.77 13.05 -26.23
CA GLU A 19 -37.04 13.85 -27.20
C GLU A 19 -35.72 14.24 -26.53
N ILE A 20 -34.64 13.58 -26.91
CA ILE A 20 -33.30 13.97 -26.51
C ILE A 20 -33.02 15.28 -27.25
N PRO A 21 -32.83 16.41 -26.55
CA PRO A 21 -32.43 17.65 -27.19
C PRO A 21 -31.14 17.39 -27.99
N PRO A 22 -31.00 17.91 -29.23
CA PRO A 22 -29.97 17.48 -30.17
C PRO A 22 -28.53 17.87 -29.81
N ASP A 23 -28.25 18.22 -28.54
CA ASP A 23 -26.94 18.68 -28.09
C ASP A 23 -26.53 18.14 -26.71
N SER A 24 -26.88 16.89 -26.39
CA SER A 24 -26.26 16.20 -25.26
C SER A 24 -25.01 15.44 -25.75
N PRO A 25 -23.79 15.81 -25.33
CA PRO A 25 -22.59 15.08 -25.71
C PRO A 25 -22.68 13.64 -25.17
N PRO A 26 -22.15 12.64 -25.91
CA PRO A 26 -22.32 11.24 -25.57
C PRO A 26 -21.79 10.97 -24.15
N ALA A 27 -22.61 10.29 -23.34
CA ALA A 27 -22.27 9.92 -21.97
C ALA A 27 -20.92 9.17 -21.96
N SER A 28 -19.90 9.86 -21.47
CA SER A 28 -18.56 9.31 -21.35
C SER A 28 -18.58 8.23 -20.26
N LYS A 29 -18.15 7.01 -20.58
CA LYS A 29 -17.98 5.90 -19.60
C LYS A 29 -16.81 6.14 -18.64
N ARG A 30 -16.26 7.36 -18.59
CA ARG A 30 -15.16 7.73 -17.70
C ARG A 30 -15.75 8.26 -16.41
N ALA A 31 -15.22 7.81 -15.29
CA ALA A 31 -15.50 8.39 -13.98
C ALA A 31 -15.19 9.90 -14.05
N GLN A 32 -16.19 10.73 -13.70
CA GLN A 32 -16.03 12.16 -13.51
C GLN A 32 -15.99 12.42 -12.00
N VAL A 33 -15.04 13.25 -11.57
CA VAL A 33 -14.93 13.70 -10.18
C VAL A 33 -15.49 15.11 -10.15
N GLU A 34 -16.53 15.31 -9.35
CA GLU A 34 -17.07 16.63 -9.02
C GLU A 34 -16.30 17.15 -7.80
N GLU A 35 -15.70 18.34 -7.91
CA GLU A 35 -15.14 19.01 -6.74
C GLU A 35 -16.29 19.57 -5.91
N VAL A 36 -16.59 18.90 -4.79
CA VAL A 36 -17.50 19.41 -3.76
C VAL A 36 -16.70 20.39 -2.89
N GLU A 37 -17.23 21.59 -2.71
CA GLU A 37 -16.67 22.56 -1.76
C GLU A 37 -16.71 21.93 -0.36
N ASP A 38 -15.55 21.77 0.25
CA ASP A 38 -15.43 21.23 1.60
C ASP A 38 -16.17 22.19 2.54
N GLU A 39 -17.31 21.76 3.09
CA GLU A 39 -18.08 22.54 4.05
C GLU A 39 -17.23 22.70 5.31
N GLY A 40 -16.47 23.80 5.29
CA GLY A 40 -15.52 24.29 6.29
C GLY A 40 -15.43 23.43 7.54
N GLU A 41 -14.35 22.67 7.64
CA GLU A 41 -13.81 22.31 8.94
C GLU A 41 -13.73 23.61 9.77
N PRO A 42 -14.33 23.67 10.97
CA PRO A 42 -14.32 24.88 11.77
C PRO A 42 -12.87 25.33 11.93
N PRO A 43 -12.57 26.64 11.86
CA PRO A 43 -11.21 27.13 11.93
C PRO A 43 -10.57 26.55 13.18
N ILE A 44 -9.58 25.67 13.00
CA ILE A 44 -8.82 25.07 14.07
C ILE A 44 -8.30 26.24 14.88
N GLY A 45 -8.87 26.43 16.07
CA GLY A 45 -8.50 27.54 16.94
C GLY A 45 -7.03 27.35 17.34
N PRO A 46 -6.33 28.42 17.76
CA PRO A 46 -4.91 28.37 18.17
C PRO A 46 -4.63 27.48 19.40
N HIS A 47 -5.61 26.69 19.84
CA HIS A 47 -5.57 25.79 20.99
C HIS A 47 -5.94 24.34 20.65
N ASP A 48 -6.28 24.00 19.41
CA ASP A 48 -6.62 22.63 18.99
C ASP A 48 -5.44 21.89 18.30
N ASP A 49 -4.24 22.47 18.31
CA ASP A 49 -3.09 21.95 17.55
C ASP A 49 -2.27 20.87 18.27
N CYS A 50 -2.74 20.36 19.41
CA CYS A 50 -2.04 19.26 20.07
C CYS A 50 -3.01 18.32 20.79
N TYR A 51 -3.37 17.23 20.12
CA TYR A 51 -3.95 16.03 20.75
C TYR A 51 -2.93 15.30 21.67
N VAL A 52 -2.18 16.06 22.47
CA VAL A 52 -1.20 15.53 23.42
C VAL A 52 -1.75 15.75 24.81
N ARG A 53 -2.12 14.65 25.47
CA ARG A 53 -2.49 14.64 26.89
C ARG A 53 -1.38 13.96 27.67
N GLU A 54 -0.91 14.61 28.73
CA GLU A 54 0.03 14.01 29.66
C GLU A 54 -0.58 12.77 30.30
N PHE A 55 0.13 11.64 30.23
CA PHE A 55 -0.32 10.42 30.88
C PHE A 55 0.02 10.50 32.38
N PRO A 56 -0.97 10.37 33.29
CA PRO A 56 -0.79 10.70 34.71
C PRO A 56 0.08 9.71 35.50
N HIS A 57 0.51 8.61 34.88
CA HIS A 57 1.29 7.56 35.53
C HIS A 57 2.55 7.27 34.72
N PRO A 58 3.55 6.57 35.28
CA PRO A 58 4.61 6.00 34.48
C PRO A 58 4.01 5.10 33.38
N ALA A 59 4.27 5.42 32.11
CA ALA A 59 3.70 4.69 30.98
C ALA A 59 4.15 3.22 30.95
N SER A 60 5.29 2.90 31.58
CA SER A 60 5.73 1.53 31.81
C SER A 60 6.71 1.45 32.97
N GLN A 61 6.85 0.23 33.53
CA GLN A 61 7.94 -0.17 34.40
C GLN A 61 8.58 -1.42 33.80
N TRP A 62 9.90 -1.51 33.85
CA TRP A 62 10.62 -2.70 33.42
C TRP A 62 10.30 -3.85 34.38
N ILE A 63 9.77 -4.96 33.85
CA ILE A 63 9.33 -6.10 34.69
C ILE A 63 10.51 -7.05 34.93
N ARG A 64 11.39 -7.21 33.94
CA ARG A 64 12.57 -8.08 34.00
C ARG A 64 13.55 -7.74 32.88
N HIS A 65 14.80 -8.15 33.07
CA HIS A 65 15.72 -8.32 31.96
C HIS A 65 15.42 -9.68 31.30
N ALA A 66 15.27 -9.67 29.98
CA ALA A 66 15.11 -10.88 29.18
C ALA A 66 15.83 -10.63 27.87
N ASP A 67 16.47 -11.66 27.35
CA ASP A 67 17.11 -11.59 26.04
C ASP A 67 16.04 -11.29 24.99
N THR A 68 16.37 -10.32 24.14
CA THR A 68 15.59 -10.02 22.96
C THR A 68 15.69 -11.20 21.98
N ALA A 69 14.74 -11.28 21.06
CA ALA A 69 14.80 -12.28 19.98
C ALA A 69 16.13 -12.21 19.19
N PHE A 70 16.72 -11.01 19.06
CA PHE A 70 18.01 -10.79 18.41
C PHE A 70 19.18 -11.34 19.21
N GLU A 71 19.19 -11.16 20.53
CA GLU A 71 20.24 -11.71 21.40
C GLU A 71 20.19 -13.24 21.42
N SER A 72 18.99 -13.82 21.46
CA SER A 72 18.79 -15.27 21.32
C SER A 72 19.32 -15.77 19.97
N LEU A 73 18.94 -15.11 18.88
CA LEU A 73 19.39 -15.45 17.52
C LEU A 73 20.91 -15.32 17.38
N LEU A 74 21.52 -14.26 17.91
CA LEU A 74 22.97 -14.09 17.91
C LEU A 74 23.68 -15.20 18.70
N GLY A 75 23.08 -15.63 19.82
CA GLY A 75 23.53 -16.81 20.56
C GLY A 75 23.51 -18.08 19.73
N GLU A 76 22.43 -18.31 18.98
CA GLU A 76 22.29 -19.44 18.06
C GLU A 76 23.29 -19.40 16.90
N LEU A 77 23.51 -18.23 16.29
CA LEU A 77 24.51 -18.03 15.23
C LEU A 77 25.91 -18.35 15.73
N ARG A 78 26.29 -17.82 16.90
CA ARG A 78 27.58 -18.13 17.55
C ARG A 78 27.71 -19.61 17.90
N ALA A 79 26.66 -20.24 18.42
CA ALA A 79 26.65 -21.65 18.77
C ALA A 79 26.79 -22.56 17.54
N THR A 80 26.22 -22.16 16.40
CA THR A 80 26.32 -22.87 15.13
C THR A 80 27.61 -22.55 14.37
N GLY A 81 28.43 -21.64 14.88
CA GLY A 81 29.68 -21.20 14.24
C GLY A 81 29.46 -20.39 12.97
N LYS A 82 28.25 -19.88 12.75
CA LYS A 82 27.92 -19.02 11.62
C LYS A 82 28.34 -17.60 11.92
N ASP A 83 28.86 -16.93 10.91
CA ASP A 83 29.15 -15.51 11.05
C ASP A 83 27.85 -14.70 11.17
N VAL A 84 27.91 -13.61 11.92
CA VAL A 84 26.78 -12.68 12.11
C VAL A 84 26.37 -12.05 10.77
N TRP A 85 27.32 -11.97 9.86
CA TRP A 85 27.17 -11.39 8.54
C TRP A 85 26.74 -12.38 7.47
N GLU A 86 26.65 -13.69 7.75
CA GLU A 86 26.17 -14.66 6.76
C GLU A 86 24.81 -14.23 6.20
N PRO A 87 24.61 -14.23 4.86
CA PRO A 87 25.41 -14.91 3.84
C PRO A 87 26.66 -14.16 3.34
N PHE A 88 26.94 -12.96 3.83
CA PHE A 88 28.11 -12.17 3.45
C PHE A 88 29.36 -12.66 4.20
N ALA A 89 30.53 -12.49 3.59
CA ALA A 89 31.80 -12.92 4.14
C ALA A 89 32.34 -11.98 5.23
N SER A 90 31.82 -10.74 5.31
CA SER A 90 32.29 -9.72 6.24
C SER A 90 31.27 -8.59 6.45
N GLU A 91 31.50 -7.80 7.50
CA GLU A 91 30.78 -6.56 7.74
C GLU A 91 30.94 -5.58 6.58
N GLU A 92 32.16 -5.43 6.04
CA GLU A 92 32.45 -4.53 4.93
C GLU A 92 31.67 -4.89 3.66
N GLU A 93 31.53 -6.19 3.38
CA GLU A 93 30.74 -6.66 2.23
C GLU A 93 29.24 -6.39 2.43
N TRP A 94 28.73 -6.61 3.64
CA TRP A 94 27.34 -6.28 3.99
C TRP A 94 27.07 -4.77 3.88
N GLU A 95 28.00 -3.93 4.36
CA GLU A 95 27.92 -2.48 4.24
C GLU A 95 27.93 -2.03 2.77
N LEU A 96 28.74 -2.66 1.93
CA LEU A 96 28.77 -2.40 0.49
C LEU A 96 27.44 -2.76 -0.18
N ALA A 97 26.87 -3.93 0.12
CA ALA A 97 25.56 -4.32 -0.39
C ALA A 97 24.48 -3.30 0.00
N MET A 98 24.49 -2.85 1.26
CA MET A 98 23.60 -1.80 1.75
C MET A 98 23.80 -0.46 1.03
N TRP A 99 25.05 -0.08 0.75
CA TRP A 99 25.36 1.13 -0.01
C TRP A 99 24.83 1.03 -1.45
N LEU A 100 25.01 -0.11 -2.11
CA LEU A 100 24.50 -0.35 -3.46
C LEU A 100 22.97 -0.27 -3.52
N MET A 101 22.26 -0.92 -2.59
CA MET A 101 20.79 -0.84 -2.53
C MET A 101 20.26 0.60 -2.38
N LYS A 102 21.03 1.47 -1.71
CA LYS A 102 20.65 2.87 -1.48
C LYS A 102 21.01 3.80 -2.65
N ASN A 103 22.11 3.54 -3.34
CA ASN A 103 22.69 4.49 -4.31
C ASN A 103 22.58 4.03 -5.76
N VAL A 104 22.32 2.74 -5.99
CA VAL A 104 22.30 2.13 -7.31
C VAL A 104 20.93 1.50 -7.53
N GLY A 105 20.38 1.69 -8.74
CA GLY A 105 19.08 1.12 -9.10
C GLY A 105 19.09 -0.41 -8.97
N GLN A 106 17.97 -0.99 -8.52
CA GLN A 106 17.84 -2.41 -8.16
C GLN A 106 18.48 -3.37 -9.16
N LYS A 107 18.31 -3.16 -10.47
CA LYS A 107 18.89 -4.03 -11.51
C LYS A 107 20.41 -4.11 -11.45
N SER A 108 21.07 -2.97 -11.29
CA SER A 108 22.54 -2.92 -11.29
C SER A 108 23.13 -3.37 -9.95
N THR A 109 22.39 -3.19 -8.85
CA THR A 109 22.72 -3.80 -7.55
C THR A 109 22.61 -5.32 -7.61
N ASP A 110 21.51 -5.85 -8.15
CA ASP A 110 21.32 -7.30 -8.30
C ASP A 110 22.37 -7.91 -9.25
N GLU A 111 22.73 -7.24 -10.35
CA GLU A 111 23.81 -7.69 -11.24
C GLU A 111 25.16 -7.77 -10.53
N TYR A 112 25.50 -6.77 -9.71
CA TYR A 112 26.74 -6.77 -8.94
C TYR A 112 26.76 -7.87 -7.87
N LEU A 113 25.66 -8.06 -7.15
CA LEU A 113 25.55 -9.06 -6.08
C LEU A 113 25.54 -10.51 -6.60
N ASN A 114 25.20 -10.73 -7.87
CA ASN A 114 25.23 -12.05 -8.50
C ASN A 114 26.59 -12.40 -9.15
N LEU A 115 27.60 -11.53 -9.04
CA LEU A 115 28.93 -11.84 -9.58
C LEU A 115 29.57 -12.98 -8.78
N PRO A 116 30.10 -14.02 -9.44
CA PRO A 116 30.83 -15.07 -8.76
C PRO A 116 32.15 -14.50 -8.21
N ILE A 117 32.35 -14.70 -6.90
CA ILE A 117 33.60 -14.43 -6.16
C ILE A 117 34.66 -15.50 -6.43
#